data_AF-A0A7W0LRU1-F1
#
_entry.id   AF-A0A7W0LRU1-F1
#
_cell.length_a   1.000
_cell.length_b   1.000
_cell.length_c   1.000
_cell.angle_alpha   90.00
_cell.angle_beta   90.00
_cell.angle_gamma   90.00
#
_symmetry.space_group_name_H-M   'P 1'
#
loop_
_entity.id
_entity.type
_entity.pdbx_description
1 polymer ?
#
loop_
_entity_poly.entity_id
_entity_poly.type
_entity_poly.pdbx_seq_one_letter_code
_entity_poly.pdbx_strand_id
1 'polypeptide(L)'
;MARRSADGEPGLPIKLGPCSNGEYEPPPPTPLVREAVRRAQVACDDNARWTGLSRRDFLRSACAAATTLTVLAACSKDSNDGRRGGTFELPPESTVEPEAAADALGGDELIFDVQGHLLEFDLDEPLPARYLGSNFPQADCGDDDPRTCFSTGHFLEEVFLRSDTSMAVLSAVPVGSGPGGPLSAEVMAAALRQADGLCGEGRLLMQGHATPSAGPFEETASAMADVASRYRIAAWKVYTHAGGPGWYLDDHDPSAPQVGGAFVRRAVELGIPVIAVHKGLSGGSPYAAPLDVGPAARDHPDARFVVYHSGYETSGDEGPYTEATRDVGVNRLITSLLDAGIGPGGNVYAELGSTWRSVMGAPEDAAHVLGKLLVHLGEDNVVWGTDSIWYGSPQDQIQAFRAFQISEELQERHGYPALTPERKAKILGLSSARLYGVDPVRQCCAPTPAERDALRAALPGTAAVRGFRTAAAVRAYQLRSGWF
;
A
#
# COMPACT_ATOMS: atom_id res chain seq x y z
N MET A 1 18.11 -25.41 -15.59
CA MET A 1 18.79 -25.53 -14.28
C MET A 1 18.94 -24.15 -13.70
N ALA A 2 18.02 -23.74 -12.83
CA ALA A 2 18.14 -22.48 -12.11
C ALA A 2 19.36 -22.61 -11.18
N ARG A 3 20.37 -21.75 -11.36
CA ARG A 3 21.41 -21.59 -10.35
C ARG A 3 20.71 -21.25 -9.04
N ARG A 4 20.91 -22.08 -8.01
CA ARG A 4 20.69 -21.66 -6.62
C ARG A 4 21.30 -20.27 -6.49
N SER A 5 20.54 -19.28 -6.04
CA SER A 5 21.10 -17.98 -5.68
C SER A 5 22.22 -18.25 -4.70
N ALA A 6 23.45 -17.91 -5.07
CA ALA A 6 24.57 -17.99 -4.15
C ALA A 6 24.24 -17.11 -2.94
N ASP A 7 24.25 -17.74 -1.76
CA ASP A 7 24.30 -17.20 -0.41
C ASP A 7 24.10 -15.68 -0.24
N GLY A 8 22.93 -15.26 0.25
CA GLY A 8 22.78 -14.00 0.99
C GLY A 8 22.86 -12.68 0.22
N GLU A 9 22.82 -12.67 -1.12
CA GLU A 9 22.75 -11.40 -1.88
C GLU A 9 21.42 -10.66 -1.66
N PRO A 10 21.41 -9.32 -1.46
CA PRO A 10 20.20 -8.57 -1.12
C PRO A 10 19.11 -8.56 -2.21
N GLY A 11 19.46 -8.77 -3.48
CA GLY A 11 18.58 -8.51 -4.62
C GLY A 11 18.59 -7.04 -5.05
N LEU A 12 17.81 -6.69 -6.08
CA LEU A 12 17.65 -5.28 -6.49
C LEU A 12 16.84 -4.53 -5.40
N PRO A 13 17.22 -3.28 -5.06
CA PRO A 13 16.55 -2.51 -4.02
C PRO A 13 15.14 -2.09 -4.42
N ILE A 14 14.86 -1.89 -5.71
CA ILE A 14 13.50 -1.64 -6.21
C ILE A 14 12.87 -2.96 -6.70
N LYS A 15 11.75 -3.33 -6.10
CA LYS A 15 11.08 -4.62 -6.31
C LYS A 15 10.15 -4.59 -7.52
N LEU A 16 10.69 -4.78 -8.73
CA LEU A 16 9.93 -4.73 -9.99
C LEU A 16 9.18 -6.02 -10.35
N GLY A 17 9.40 -7.12 -9.62
CA GLY A 17 8.82 -8.42 -9.95
C GLY A 17 7.36 -8.58 -9.53
N PRO A 18 6.65 -9.57 -10.10
CA PRO A 18 5.28 -9.89 -9.70
C PRO A 18 5.24 -10.16 -8.21
N CYS A 19 4.31 -9.51 -7.53
CA CYS A 19 4.14 -9.63 -6.10
C CYS A 19 2.67 -9.44 -5.74
N SER A 20 2.19 -10.19 -4.76
CA SER A 20 0.84 -10.12 -4.24
C SER A 20 0.85 -10.23 -2.72
N ASN A 21 -0.05 -9.49 -2.10
CA ASN A 21 -0.39 -9.54 -0.67
C ASN A 21 -1.28 -10.76 -0.32
N GLY A 22 -1.55 -11.65 -1.28
CA GLY A 22 -2.42 -12.82 -1.12
C GLY A 22 -3.88 -12.58 -1.52
N GLU A 23 -4.27 -11.35 -1.82
CA GLU A 23 -5.66 -11.00 -2.16
C GLU A 23 -5.96 -11.18 -3.65
N TYR A 24 -4.96 -10.96 -4.50
CA TYR A 24 -5.07 -11.08 -5.96
C TYR A 24 -3.98 -11.98 -6.52
N GLU A 25 -4.21 -12.56 -7.68
CA GLU A 25 -3.16 -13.28 -8.40
C GLU A 25 -2.21 -12.28 -9.07
N PRO A 26 -0.90 -12.29 -8.78
CA PRO A 26 0.01 -11.35 -9.41
C PRO A 26 0.14 -11.72 -10.90
N PRO A 27 0.04 -10.75 -11.83
CA PRO A 27 0.22 -11.02 -13.24
C PRO A 27 1.64 -11.53 -13.51
N PRO A 28 1.86 -12.31 -14.58
CA PRO A 28 3.21 -12.71 -14.97
C PRO A 28 4.06 -11.46 -15.29
N PRO A 29 5.38 -11.48 -15.05
CA PRO A 29 6.24 -10.33 -15.33
C PRO A 29 6.16 -10.00 -16.81
N THR A 30 5.95 -8.73 -17.16
CA THR A 30 5.88 -8.27 -18.57
C THR A 30 7.26 -8.38 -19.25
N PRO A 31 7.33 -8.35 -20.60
CA PRO A 31 8.61 -8.26 -21.31
C PRO A 31 9.46 -7.08 -20.84
N LEU A 32 8.83 -5.93 -20.58
CA LEU A 32 9.46 -4.73 -20.02
C LEU A 32 10.10 -5.03 -18.67
N VAL A 33 9.34 -5.57 -17.72
CA VAL A 33 9.84 -5.88 -16.36
C VAL A 33 11.00 -6.88 -16.41
N ARG A 34 10.90 -7.93 -17.23
CA ARG A 34 11.99 -8.92 -17.37
C ARG A 34 13.27 -8.27 -17.90
N GLU A 35 13.15 -7.40 -18.90
CA GLU A 35 14.31 -6.72 -19.47
C GLU A 35 14.90 -5.67 -18.53
N ALA A 36 14.05 -4.91 -17.82
CA ALA A 36 14.48 -3.95 -16.81
C ALA A 36 15.24 -4.64 -15.68
N VAL A 37 14.74 -5.75 -15.13
CA VAL A 37 15.44 -6.53 -14.09
C VAL A 37 16.79 -7.04 -14.60
N ARG A 38 16.83 -7.58 -15.83
CA ARG A 38 18.07 -8.08 -16.42
C ARG A 38 19.11 -6.96 -16.60
N ARG A 39 18.72 -5.82 -17.17
CA ARG A 39 19.62 -4.68 -17.38
C ARG A 39 20.04 -4.04 -16.04
N ALA A 40 19.15 -3.96 -15.06
CA ALA A 40 19.45 -3.36 -13.76
C ALA A 40 20.46 -4.20 -12.98
N GLN A 41 20.37 -5.53 -13.04
CA GLN A 41 21.38 -6.41 -12.44
C GLN A 41 22.78 -6.17 -13.00
N VAL A 42 22.90 -6.02 -14.32
CA VAL A 42 24.17 -5.72 -15.00
C VAL A 42 24.66 -4.30 -14.67
N ALA A 43 23.78 -3.30 -14.72
CA ALA A 43 24.14 -1.92 -14.41
C ALA A 43 24.60 -1.76 -12.95
N CYS A 44 23.98 -2.46 -12.01
CA CYS A 44 24.43 -2.49 -10.62
C CYS A 44 25.82 -3.16 -10.46
N ASP A 45 26.14 -4.19 -11.25
CA ASP A 45 27.49 -4.78 -11.27
C ASP A 45 28.55 -3.80 -11.79
N ASP A 46 28.22 -3.08 -12.86
CA ASP A 46 29.11 -2.08 -13.45
C ASP A 46 29.34 -0.91 -12.49
N ASN A 47 28.27 -0.39 -11.90
CA ASN A 47 28.34 0.73 -10.96
C ASN A 47 29.02 0.35 -9.63
N ALA A 48 28.83 -0.88 -9.13
CA ALA A 48 29.58 -1.38 -7.98
C ALA A 48 31.10 -1.39 -8.26
N ARG A 49 31.51 -1.88 -9.43
CA ARG A 49 32.93 -1.84 -9.85
C ARG A 49 33.46 -0.42 -10.01
N TRP A 50 32.67 0.47 -10.59
CA TRP A 50 33.03 1.87 -10.80
C TRP A 50 33.26 2.62 -9.48
N THR A 51 32.38 2.42 -8.51
CA THR A 51 32.42 3.06 -7.19
C THR A 51 33.43 2.40 -6.24
N GLY A 52 33.97 1.24 -6.59
CA GLY A 52 34.87 0.46 -5.73
C GLY A 52 34.17 -0.24 -4.56
N LEU A 53 32.84 -0.28 -4.56
CA LEU A 53 32.04 -0.99 -3.55
C LEU A 53 31.92 -2.48 -3.89
N SER A 54 31.72 -3.31 -2.87
CA SER A 54 31.27 -4.68 -3.12
C SER A 54 29.86 -4.65 -3.72
N ARG A 55 29.50 -5.64 -4.57
CA ARG A 55 28.15 -5.75 -5.13
C ARG A 55 27.08 -5.72 -4.02
N ARG A 56 27.34 -6.39 -2.90
CA ARG A 56 26.43 -6.45 -1.75
C ARG A 56 26.20 -5.07 -1.13
N ASP A 57 27.26 -4.29 -0.93
CA ASP A 57 27.16 -2.96 -0.33
C ASP A 57 26.53 -1.97 -1.30
N PHE A 58 26.87 -2.05 -2.59
CA PHE A 58 26.24 -1.25 -3.63
C PHE A 58 24.73 -1.49 -3.68
N LEU A 59 24.27 -2.75 -3.68
CA LEU A 59 22.84 -3.10 -3.71
C LEU A 59 22.04 -2.61 -2.49
N ARG A 60 22.71 -2.23 -1.40
CA ARG A 60 22.09 -1.64 -0.20
C ARG A 60 22.05 -0.11 -0.23
N SER A 61 22.65 0.52 -1.23
CA SER A 61 22.75 1.98 -1.35
C SER A 61 21.59 2.59 -2.12
N ALA A 62 21.34 3.89 -1.91
CA ALA A 62 20.44 4.69 -2.74
C ALA A 62 20.89 4.72 -4.22
N CYS A 63 22.20 4.64 -4.50
CA CYS A 63 22.72 4.58 -5.87
C CYS A 63 22.20 3.36 -6.65
N ALA A 64 22.03 2.20 -5.99
CA ALA A 64 21.44 1.03 -6.62
C ALA A 64 19.94 1.18 -6.89
N ALA A 65 19.22 1.90 -6.02
CA ALA A 65 17.82 2.25 -6.26
C ALA A 65 17.70 3.19 -7.47
N ALA A 66 18.52 4.23 -7.52
CA ALA A 66 18.59 5.16 -8.66
C ALA A 66 18.97 4.46 -9.96
N THR A 67 19.94 3.53 -9.91
CA THR A 67 20.33 2.69 -11.05
C THR A 67 19.14 1.86 -11.55
N THR A 68 18.39 1.23 -10.64
CA THR A 68 17.25 0.37 -11.01
C THR A 68 16.12 1.18 -11.67
N LEU A 69 15.78 2.34 -11.11
CA LEU A 69 14.74 3.22 -11.66
C LEU A 69 15.15 3.84 -13.00
N THR A 70 16.40 4.27 -13.13
CA THR A 70 16.95 4.81 -14.39
C THR A 70 16.89 3.76 -15.50
N VAL A 71 17.27 2.51 -15.20
CA VAL A 71 17.17 1.40 -16.15
C VAL A 71 15.73 1.09 -16.52
N LEU A 72 14.81 1.09 -15.55
CA LEU A 72 13.38 0.90 -15.83
C LEU A 72 12.83 1.99 -16.75
N ALA A 73 13.15 3.26 -16.48
CA ALA A 73 12.77 4.39 -17.33
C ALA A 73 13.33 4.26 -18.75
N ALA A 74 14.59 3.81 -18.91
CA ALA A 74 15.19 3.57 -20.22
C ALA A 74 14.50 2.42 -20.97
N CYS A 75 14.27 1.28 -20.31
CA CYS A 75 13.57 0.15 -20.92
C CYS A 75 12.13 0.51 -21.32
N SER A 76 11.43 1.30 -20.51
CA SER A 76 10.06 1.75 -20.82
C SER A 76 10.04 2.69 -22.03
N LYS A 77 11.06 3.54 -22.18
CA LYS A 77 11.22 4.38 -23.37
C LYS A 77 11.48 3.53 -24.62
N ASP A 78 12.34 2.52 -24.50
CA ASP A 78 12.66 1.60 -25.61
C ASP A 78 11.41 0.82 -26.06
N SER A 79 10.53 0.41 -25.13
CA SER A 79 9.33 -0.38 -25.46
C SER A 79 8.20 0.43 -26.10
N ASN A 80 8.18 1.76 -25.92
CA ASN A 80 7.09 2.64 -26.37
C ASN A 80 7.47 3.48 -27.61
N ASP A 81 8.38 2.97 -28.46
CA ASP A 81 8.92 3.67 -29.63
C ASP A 81 9.45 5.09 -29.31
N GLY A 82 10.00 5.27 -28.11
CA GLY A 82 10.52 6.55 -27.65
C GLY A 82 9.50 7.51 -27.03
N ARG A 83 8.19 7.21 -27.10
CA ARG A 83 7.14 7.95 -26.36
C ARG A 83 7.20 7.60 -24.88
N ARG A 84 6.89 8.57 -24.02
CA ARG A 84 6.92 8.40 -22.56
C ARG A 84 5.53 8.71 -22.02
N GLY A 85 4.88 7.76 -21.37
CA GLY A 85 3.73 8.06 -20.52
C GLY A 85 4.16 8.46 -19.12
N GLY A 86 4.64 7.49 -18.34
CA GLY A 86 5.33 7.75 -17.08
C GLY A 86 6.83 7.56 -17.18
N THR A 87 7.58 8.15 -16.25
CA THR A 87 9.03 8.00 -16.18
C THR A 87 9.53 8.19 -14.74
N PHE A 88 10.82 7.89 -14.52
CA PHE A 88 11.52 8.20 -13.28
C PHE A 88 12.60 9.22 -13.60
N GLU A 89 12.49 10.41 -13.02
CA GLU A 89 13.40 11.52 -13.27
C GLU A 89 14.49 11.54 -12.20
N LEU A 90 15.72 11.23 -12.61
CA LEU A 90 16.88 11.13 -11.74
C LEU A 90 18.12 11.73 -12.43
N PRO A 91 18.98 12.48 -11.72
CA PRO A 91 20.26 12.91 -12.26
C PRO A 91 21.13 11.69 -12.61
N PRO A 92 21.82 11.65 -13.78
CA PRO A 92 22.66 10.51 -14.16
C PRO A 92 23.70 10.11 -13.11
N GLU A 93 24.29 11.11 -12.44
CA GLU A 93 25.26 10.97 -11.36
C GLU A 93 24.71 10.23 -10.14
N SER A 94 23.39 10.28 -9.88
CA SER A 94 22.74 9.56 -8.77
C SER A 94 22.93 8.04 -8.82
N THR A 95 23.33 7.49 -9.97
CA THR A 95 23.62 6.06 -10.10
C THR A 95 24.95 5.64 -9.49
N VAL A 96 25.85 6.60 -9.19
CA VAL A 96 27.21 6.35 -8.68
C VAL A 96 27.64 7.30 -7.56
N GLU A 97 27.01 8.46 -7.40
CA GLU A 97 27.30 9.47 -6.38
C GLU A 97 26.27 9.41 -5.23
N PRO A 98 26.66 9.03 -4.00
CA PRO A 98 25.73 8.86 -2.89
C PRO A 98 24.94 10.12 -2.52
N GLU A 99 25.56 11.30 -2.57
CA GLU A 99 24.88 12.57 -2.25
C GLU A 99 23.78 12.87 -3.28
N ALA A 100 24.08 12.74 -4.58
CA ALA A 100 23.08 12.91 -5.63
C ALA A 100 21.94 11.88 -5.54
N ALA A 101 22.24 10.64 -5.13
CA ALA A 101 21.23 9.62 -4.88
C ALA A 101 20.33 9.95 -3.69
N ALA A 102 20.92 10.44 -2.59
CA ALA A 102 20.20 10.86 -1.39
C ALA A 102 19.31 12.08 -1.67
N ASP A 103 19.79 13.06 -2.44
CA ASP A 103 19.00 14.23 -2.83
C ASP A 103 17.82 13.86 -3.75
N ALA A 104 18.01 12.90 -4.65
CA ALA A 104 16.99 12.52 -5.63
C ALA A 104 15.93 11.54 -5.08
N LEU A 105 16.29 10.68 -4.11
CA LEU A 105 15.43 9.61 -3.59
C LEU A 105 15.09 9.75 -2.10
N GLY A 106 15.81 10.59 -1.37
CA GLY A 106 15.52 10.97 0.01
C GLY A 106 14.45 12.06 0.09
N GLY A 107 14.13 12.47 1.31
CA GLY A 107 13.13 13.50 1.54
C GLY A 107 12.80 13.70 3.02
N ASP A 108 12.36 14.92 3.35
CA ASP A 108 11.93 15.35 4.69
C ASP A 108 10.40 15.59 4.76
N GLU A 109 9.68 15.30 3.68
CA GLU A 109 8.23 15.37 3.67
C GLU A 109 7.59 14.33 4.59
N LEU A 110 6.38 14.63 5.06
CA LEU A 110 5.60 13.69 5.85
C LEU A 110 5.22 12.48 4.98
N ILE A 111 5.66 11.30 5.38
CA ILE A 111 5.16 10.03 4.87
C ILE A 111 4.17 9.45 5.89
N PHE A 112 2.88 9.47 5.57
CA PHE A 112 1.81 8.94 6.41
C PHE A 112 1.13 7.77 5.70
N ASP A 113 1.55 6.56 6.07
CA ASP A 113 1.06 5.30 5.50
C ASP A 113 -0.24 4.85 6.15
N VAL A 114 -1.36 4.96 5.43
CA VAL A 114 -2.68 4.67 6.01
C VAL A 114 -3.05 3.18 6.00
N GLN A 115 -2.20 2.30 5.48
CA GLN A 115 -2.47 0.87 5.38
C GLN A 115 -1.27 0.03 5.83
N GLY A 116 -1.16 -0.13 7.15
CA GLY A 116 -0.20 -1.02 7.79
C GLY A 116 -0.85 -2.25 8.45
N HIS A 117 -0.13 -3.36 8.49
CA HIS A 117 -0.55 -4.64 9.04
C HIS A 117 0.56 -5.31 9.84
N LEU A 118 0.16 -5.96 10.94
CA LEU A 118 0.98 -6.85 11.76
C LEU A 118 0.15 -8.07 12.16
N LEU A 119 0.79 -9.12 12.68
CA LEU A 119 0.13 -10.26 13.29
C LEU A 119 0.93 -10.66 14.53
N GLU A 120 0.43 -10.32 15.71
CA GLU A 120 1.07 -10.67 16.98
C GLU A 120 0.52 -12.00 17.50
N PHE A 121 1.37 -13.01 17.59
CA PHE A 121 0.99 -14.35 18.03
C PHE A 121 1.52 -14.62 19.44
N ASP A 122 0.74 -15.38 20.22
CA ASP A 122 1.28 -16.00 21.42
C ASP A 122 2.28 -17.11 21.01
N LEU A 123 3.54 -16.94 21.40
CA LEU A 123 4.62 -17.86 21.07
C LEU A 123 4.77 -18.99 22.09
N ASP A 124 4.17 -18.85 23.28
CA ASP A 124 4.15 -19.92 24.29
C ASP A 124 3.22 -21.06 23.85
N GLU A 125 2.22 -20.74 23.02
CA GLU A 125 1.38 -21.73 22.36
C GLU A 125 2.18 -22.49 21.28
N PRO A 126 2.04 -23.83 21.20
CA PRO A 126 2.71 -24.63 20.18
C PRO A 126 2.37 -24.13 18.78
N LEU A 127 3.39 -24.01 17.92
CA LEU A 127 3.21 -23.60 16.52
C LEU A 127 2.16 -24.51 15.85
N PRO A 128 0.97 -24.00 15.50
CA PRO A 128 -0.05 -24.81 14.89
C PRO A 128 0.37 -25.19 13.46
N ALA A 129 -0.13 -26.31 12.96
CA ALA A 129 0.14 -26.73 11.58
C ALA A 129 -0.31 -25.70 10.53
N ARG A 130 -1.25 -24.81 10.90
CA ARG A 130 -1.71 -23.67 10.10
C ARG A 130 -2.09 -22.51 11.02
N TYR A 131 -1.71 -21.31 10.62
CA TYR A 131 -2.11 -20.04 11.21
C TYR A 131 -2.20 -18.95 10.14
N LEU A 132 -2.77 -17.80 10.50
CA LEU A 132 -2.83 -16.62 9.67
C LEU A 132 -1.42 -16.14 9.30
N GLY A 133 -1.01 -16.21 8.03
CA GLY A 133 0.38 -15.93 7.61
C GLY A 133 1.22 -17.18 7.33
N SER A 134 0.71 -18.38 7.62
CA SER A 134 1.33 -19.63 7.15
C SER A 134 1.52 -19.65 5.64
N ASN A 135 2.73 -19.99 5.19
CA ASN A 135 3.16 -19.99 3.77
C ASN A 135 3.18 -18.60 3.11
N PHE A 136 2.90 -17.54 3.85
CA PHE A 136 3.13 -16.19 3.36
C PHE A 136 4.65 -15.95 3.27
N PRO A 137 5.21 -15.37 2.20
CA PRO A 137 6.66 -15.22 2.08
C PRO A 137 7.31 -14.34 3.14
N GLN A 138 6.51 -13.52 3.85
CA GLN A 138 6.94 -12.76 5.02
C GLN A 138 7.38 -13.68 6.18
N ALA A 139 6.79 -14.88 6.30
CA ALA A 139 7.14 -15.87 7.32
C ALA A 139 8.59 -16.39 7.20
N ASP A 140 9.28 -16.11 6.10
CA ASP A 140 10.69 -16.45 5.86
C ASP A 140 11.60 -15.24 6.15
N CYS A 141 11.32 -14.48 7.22
CA CYS A 141 12.05 -13.25 7.53
C CYS A 141 13.49 -13.48 8.02
N GLY A 142 13.78 -14.68 8.54
CA GLY A 142 15.07 -15.08 9.10
C GLY A 142 15.01 -15.50 10.58
N ASP A 143 13.86 -15.33 11.24
CA ASP A 143 13.64 -15.75 12.63
C ASP A 143 13.37 -17.25 12.74
N ASP A 144 13.71 -17.83 13.89
CA ASP A 144 13.51 -19.26 14.19
C ASP A 144 12.02 -19.64 14.20
N ASP A 145 11.17 -18.78 14.78
CA ASP A 145 9.72 -18.95 14.72
C ASP A 145 9.13 -18.02 13.64
N PRO A 146 8.51 -18.57 12.58
CA PRO A 146 7.97 -17.80 11.47
C PRO A 146 6.83 -16.85 11.86
N ARG A 147 6.17 -17.07 13.01
CA ARG A 147 5.16 -16.15 13.56
C ARG A 147 5.76 -14.81 13.95
N THR A 148 7.01 -14.80 14.40
CA THR A 148 7.74 -13.60 14.85
C THR A 148 7.90 -12.59 13.72
N CYS A 149 7.99 -13.07 12.47
CA CYS A 149 8.13 -12.24 11.26
C CYS A 149 7.00 -11.26 11.00
N PHE A 150 5.89 -11.38 11.73
CA PHE A 150 4.73 -10.49 11.64
C PHE A 150 4.50 -9.68 12.91
N SER A 151 5.32 -9.88 13.94
CA SER A 151 5.19 -9.24 15.25
C SER A 151 5.23 -7.71 15.14
N THR A 152 4.78 -7.06 16.20
CA THR A 152 4.87 -5.61 16.34
C THR A 152 6.31 -5.12 16.17
N GLY A 153 7.29 -5.85 16.70
CA GLY A 153 8.70 -5.51 16.54
C GLY A 153 9.13 -5.44 15.07
N HIS A 154 8.81 -6.48 14.29
CA HIS A 154 9.09 -6.51 12.85
C HIS A 154 8.35 -5.42 12.08
N PHE A 155 7.09 -5.17 12.41
CA PHE A 155 6.33 -4.08 11.80
C PHE A 155 7.00 -2.72 12.05
N LEU A 156 7.37 -2.42 13.30
CA LEU A 156 8.01 -1.15 13.64
C LEU A 156 9.40 -1.02 12.99
N GLU A 157 10.16 -2.11 12.87
CA GLU A 157 11.43 -2.13 12.16
C GLU A 157 11.24 -1.86 10.66
N GLU A 158 10.37 -2.61 9.98
CA GLU A 158 10.15 -2.47 8.53
C GLU A 158 9.57 -1.11 8.15
N VAL A 159 8.61 -0.60 8.93
CA VAL A 159 7.91 0.65 8.64
C VAL A 159 8.71 1.86 9.12
N PHE A 160 9.20 1.90 10.36
CA PHE A 160 9.79 3.13 10.91
C PHE A 160 11.32 3.17 10.92
N LEU A 161 12.01 2.02 10.86
CA LEU A 161 13.48 2.00 10.81
C LEU A 161 14.03 1.75 9.40
N ARG A 162 13.36 0.89 8.63
CA ARG A 162 13.79 0.49 7.28
C ARG A 162 13.16 1.33 6.17
N SER A 163 12.36 2.33 6.51
CA SER A 163 11.76 3.23 5.53
C SER A 163 11.65 4.66 6.04
N ASP A 164 11.31 5.58 5.14
CA ASP A 164 11.11 6.99 5.46
C ASP A 164 9.73 7.30 6.08
N THR A 165 8.92 6.28 6.35
CA THR A 165 7.60 6.43 6.98
C THR A 165 7.68 7.17 8.31
N SER A 166 6.91 8.25 8.42
CA SER A 166 6.85 9.12 9.59
C SER A 166 5.69 8.74 10.52
N MET A 167 4.55 8.41 9.93
CA MET A 167 3.33 8.00 10.61
C MET A 167 2.70 6.82 9.89
N ALA A 168 1.98 5.96 10.61
CA ALA A 168 1.26 4.85 10.01
C ALA A 168 -0.10 4.60 10.68
N VAL A 169 -1.00 3.90 9.99
CA VAL A 169 -2.26 3.42 10.56
C VAL A 169 -2.30 1.89 10.50
N LEU A 170 -2.47 1.24 11.65
CA LEU A 170 -2.76 -0.20 11.71
C LEU A 170 -4.20 -0.45 11.24
N SER A 171 -4.32 -1.17 10.13
CA SER A 171 -5.58 -1.60 9.54
C SER A 171 -5.84 -3.06 9.88
N ALA A 172 -7.04 -3.35 10.39
CA ALA A 172 -7.50 -4.72 10.59
C ALA A 172 -7.57 -5.50 9.27
N VAL A 173 -7.51 -6.83 9.36
CA VAL A 173 -7.77 -7.77 8.25
C VAL A 173 -9.04 -8.60 8.52
N PRO A 174 -9.69 -9.23 7.51
CA PRO A 174 -11.00 -9.86 7.70
C PRO A 174 -10.99 -11.01 8.72
N VAL A 175 -9.86 -11.71 8.82
CA VAL A 175 -9.66 -12.87 9.69
C VAL A 175 -8.67 -12.52 10.79
N GLY A 176 -8.92 -12.92 12.04
CA GLY A 176 -7.96 -12.71 13.15
C GLY A 176 -7.98 -11.31 13.77
N SER A 177 -8.91 -10.44 13.36
CA SER A 177 -9.14 -9.13 14.00
C SER A 177 -10.24 -9.16 15.08
N GLY A 178 -10.85 -10.32 15.33
CA GLY A 178 -11.79 -10.54 16.44
C GLY A 178 -11.07 -10.62 17.81
N PRO A 179 -11.80 -10.64 18.93
CA PRO A 179 -11.22 -10.76 20.27
C PRO A 179 -10.25 -11.95 20.39
N GLY A 180 -9.06 -11.71 20.96
CA GLY A 180 -8.00 -12.72 21.10
C GLY A 180 -7.27 -13.09 19.81
N GLY A 181 -7.63 -12.48 18.67
CA GLY A 181 -6.93 -12.67 17.40
C GLY A 181 -5.62 -11.86 17.30
N PRO A 182 -4.71 -12.24 16.39
CA PRO A 182 -3.37 -11.66 16.26
C PRO A 182 -3.35 -10.23 15.71
N LEU A 183 -4.49 -9.69 15.28
CA LEU A 183 -4.64 -8.29 14.90
C LEU A 183 -5.91 -7.70 15.54
N SER A 184 -6.25 -8.16 16.74
CA SER A 184 -7.36 -7.61 17.51
C SER A 184 -7.13 -6.15 17.90
N ALA A 185 -8.20 -5.44 18.27
CA ALA A 185 -8.09 -4.08 18.78
C ALA A 185 -7.18 -3.96 20.01
N GLU A 186 -7.13 -5.00 20.86
CA GLU A 186 -6.22 -5.06 22.01
C GLU A 186 -4.75 -5.09 21.57
N VAL A 187 -4.42 -5.94 20.59
CA VAL A 187 -3.08 -6.05 20.01
C VAL A 187 -2.67 -4.73 19.36
N MET A 188 -3.54 -4.14 18.53
CA MET A 188 -3.26 -2.84 17.91
C MET A 188 -3.02 -1.76 18.97
N ALA A 189 -3.85 -1.69 20.02
CA ALA A 189 -3.66 -0.74 21.10
C ALA A 189 -2.36 -0.98 21.88
N ALA A 190 -1.91 -2.23 22.03
CA ALA A 190 -0.60 -2.55 22.60
C ALA A 190 0.55 -2.09 21.70
N ALA A 191 0.44 -2.27 20.39
CA ALA A 191 1.42 -1.80 19.42
C ALA A 191 1.54 -0.27 19.42
N LEU A 192 0.43 0.46 19.56
CA LEU A 192 0.43 1.91 19.73
C LEU A 192 1.26 2.33 20.96
N ARG A 193 1.03 1.70 22.12
CA ARG A 193 1.79 1.99 23.34
C ARG A 193 3.29 1.70 23.19
N GLN A 194 3.64 0.63 22.47
CA GLN A 194 5.04 0.30 22.18
C GLN A 194 5.68 1.34 21.26
N ALA A 195 4.98 1.76 20.20
CA ALA A 195 5.46 2.80 19.29
C ALA A 195 5.66 4.15 20.00
N ASP A 196 4.70 4.55 20.84
CA ASP A 196 4.76 5.78 21.63
C ASP A 196 5.96 5.78 22.58
N GLY A 197 6.26 4.63 23.20
CA GLY A 197 7.41 4.46 24.10
C GLY A 197 8.77 4.50 23.41
N LEU A 198 8.85 4.22 22.11
CA LEU A 198 10.10 4.23 21.34
C LEU A 198 10.43 5.61 20.78
N CYS A 199 9.46 6.29 20.16
CA CYS A 199 9.73 7.43 19.28
C CYS A 199 8.74 8.61 19.43
N GLY A 200 8.03 8.69 20.55
CA GLY A 200 7.08 9.74 20.89
C GLY A 200 5.65 9.46 20.43
N GLU A 201 4.69 10.11 21.08
CA GLU A 201 3.26 9.85 20.89
C GLU A 201 2.75 10.19 19.49
N GLY A 202 1.80 9.39 19.00
CA GLY A 202 0.96 9.75 17.85
C GLY A 202 1.52 9.37 16.48
N ARG A 203 2.63 8.60 16.42
CA ARG A 203 3.16 8.06 15.14
C ARG A 203 2.35 6.91 14.57
N LEU A 204 1.65 6.17 15.44
CA LEU A 204 0.85 5.02 15.04
C LEU A 204 -0.60 5.28 15.43
N LEU A 205 -1.50 5.18 14.46
CA LEU A 205 -2.93 5.16 14.68
C LEU A 205 -3.46 3.74 14.46
N MET A 206 -4.72 3.48 14.83
CA MET A 206 -5.37 2.20 14.56
C MET A 206 -6.80 2.39 14.05
N GLN A 207 -7.25 1.42 13.27
CA GLN A 207 -8.63 1.31 12.82
C GLN A 207 -9.37 0.25 13.63
N GLY A 208 -10.62 0.54 13.99
CA GLY A 208 -11.51 -0.48 14.54
C GLY A 208 -12.00 -1.40 13.43
N HIS A 209 -11.96 -2.73 13.62
CA HIS A 209 -12.60 -3.65 12.69
C HIS A 209 -14.11 -3.65 12.92
N ALA A 210 -14.88 -3.44 11.85
CA ALA A 210 -16.33 -3.63 11.88
C ALA A 210 -16.75 -4.70 10.87
N THR A 211 -17.71 -5.54 11.26
CA THR A 211 -18.25 -6.62 10.43
C THR A 211 -19.78 -6.52 10.35
N PRO A 212 -20.33 -5.49 9.67
CA PRO A 212 -21.75 -5.14 9.77
C PRO A 212 -22.71 -6.26 9.42
N SER A 213 -22.33 -7.14 8.49
CA SER A 213 -23.16 -8.26 8.02
C SER A 213 -22.97 -9.57 8.78
N ALA A 214 -22.03 -9.67 9.73
CA ALA A 214 -21.70 -10.94 10.39
C ALA A 214 -22.86 -11.56 11.20
N GLY A 215 -23.85 -10.75 11.57
CA GLY A 215 -25.03 -11.13 12.33
C GLY A 215 -26.06 -10.01 12.30
N PRO A 216 -27.04 -10.02 13.21
CA PRO A 216 -27.98 -8.92 13.36
C PRO A 216 -27.24 -7.58 13.57
N PHE A 217 -27.60 -6.55 12.80
CA PHE A 217 -26.87 -5.27 12.80
C PHE A 217 -26.78 -4.63 14.19
N GLU A 218 -27.81 -4.75 15.02
CA GLU A 218 -27.79 -4.20 16.39
C GLU A 218 -26.66 -4.81 17.24
N GLU A 219 -26.35 -6.09 17.05
CA GLU A 219 -25.25 -6.75 17.77
C GLU A 219 -23.89 -6.26 17.27
N THR A 220 -23.72 -6.13 15.96
CA THR A 220 -22.46 -5.64 15.36
C THR A 220 -22.25 -4.15 15.63
N ALA A 221 -23.32 -3.35 15.66
CA ALA A 221 -23.31 -1.94 16.05
C ALA A 221 -22.99 -1.74 17.55
N SER A 222 -23.45 -2.66 18.41
CA SER A 222 -23.03 -2.69 19.82
C SER A 222 -21.54 -3.04 19.95
N ALA A 223 -21.03 -3.99 19.17
CA ALA A 223 -19.61 -4.33 19.16
C ALA A 223 -18.74 -3.14 18.70
N MET A 224 -19.19 -2.36 17.71
CA MET A 224 -18.53 -1.10 17.33
C MET A 224 -18.50 -0.12 18.50
N ALA A 225 -19.61 0.07 19.21
CA ALA A 225 -19.68 0.95 20.37
C ALA A 225 -18.70 0.53 21.47
N ASP A 226 -18.61 -0.77 21.73
CA ASP A 226 -17.71 -1.37 22.70
C ASP A 226 -16.24 -1.09 22.32
N VAL A 227 -15.85 -1.30 21.06
CA VAL A 227 -14.49 -1.01 20.59
C VAL A 227 -14.17 0.48 20.73
N ALA A 228 -15.07 1.37 20.28
CA ALA A 228 -14.88 2.81 20.35
C ALA A 228 -14.80 3.33 21.80
N SER A 229 -15.48 2.69 22.75
CA SER A 229 -15.43 3.07 24.17
C SER A 229 -14.14 2.66 24.88
N ARG A 230 -13.47 1.61 24.38
CA ARG A 230 -12.27 1.04 25.01
C ARG A 230 -10.98 1.53 24.37
N TYR A 231 -11.01 1.85 23.08
CA TYR A 231 -9.82 2.14 22.30
C TYR A 231 -9.96 3.44 21.51
N ARG A 232 -8.87 4.21 21.43
CA ARG A 232 -8.78 5.41 20.60
C ARG A 232 -8.53 5.00 19.15
N ILE A 233 -9.61 4.74 18.42
CA ILE A 233 -9.56 4.42 16.99
C ILE A 233 -9.69 5.69 16.14
N ALA A 234 -9.00 5.73 14.99
CA ALA A 234 -8.99 6.86 14.08
C ALA A 234 -9.94 6.69 12.89
N ALA A 235 -10.31 5.45 12.57
CA ALA A 235 -11.25 5.09 11.51
C ALA A 235 -11.84 3.70 11.74
N TRP A 236 -12.85 3.34 10.96
CA TRP A 236 -13.37 1.99 10.83
C TRP A 236 -12.78 1.28 9.62
N LYS A 237 -12.34 0.04 9.78
CA LYS A 237 -11.95 -0.84 8.68
C LYS A 237 -13.05 -1.86 8.43
N VAL A 238 -13.49 -1.95 7.17
CA VAL A 238 -14.50 -2.93 6.75
C VAL A 238 -14.15 -3.60 5.43
N TYR A 239 -14.67 -4.81 5.28
CA TYR A 239 -14.62 -5.61 4.06
C TYR A 239 -16.05 -5.98 3.69
N THR A 240 -16.49 -5.52 2.52
CA THR A 240 -17.86 -5.79 2.05
C THR A 240 -18.05 -7.20 1.51
N HIS A 241 -16.94 -7.90 1.23
CA HIS A 241 -16.92 -9.24 0.66
C HIS A 241 -16.48 -10.34 1.65
N ALA A 242 -16.12 -9.98 2.89
CA ALA A 242 -15.56 -10.92 3.88
C ALA A 242 -15.99 -10.54 5.31
N GLY A 243 -15.83 -11.47 6.26
CA GLY A 243 -16.22 -11.28 7.67
C GLY A 243 -17.72 -11.46 7.95
N GLY A 244 -18.49 -11.94 6.97
CA GLY A 244 -19.93 -12.17 6.99
C GLY A 244 -20.43 -12.41 5.56
N PRO A 245 -21.76 -12.55 5.34
CA PRO A 245 -22.34 -12.49 4.00
C PRO A 245 -21.95 -11.17 3.30
N GLY A 246 -21.69 -11.24 1.99
CA GLY A 246 -21.33 -10.06 1.21
C GLY A 246 -22.46 -9.02 1.17
N TRP A 247 -22.11 -7.73 1.22
CA TRP A 247 -23.04 -6.60 1.32
C TRP A 247 -22.53 -5.38 0.55
N TYR A 248 -23.37 -4.35 0.40
CA TYR A 248 -23.04 -3.11 -0.31
C TYR A 248 -23.20 -1.89 0.60
N LEU A 249 -22.33 -0.88 0.45
CA LEU A 249 -22.35 0.36 1.24
C LEU A 249 -23.66 1.15 1.06
N ASP A 250 -24.24 1.11 -0.13
CA ASP A 250 -25.45 1.85 -0.51
C ASP A 250 -26.73 1.01 -0.44
N ASP A 251 -26.64 -0.27 -0.03
CA ASP A 251 -27.75 -1.20 0.08
C ASP A 251 -28.58 -1.39 -1.22
N HIS A 252 -28.01 -1.11 -2.41
CA HIS A 252 -28.79 -1.10 -3.66
C HIS A 252 -29.39 -2.47 -4.06
N ASP A 253 -28.73 -3.57 -3.68
CA ASP A 253 -29.20 -4.93 -3.96
C ASP A 253 -30.06 -5.44 -2.79
N PRO A 254 -31.39 -5.59 -2.96
CA PRO A 254 -32.29 -6.02 -1.89
C PRO A 254 -32.09 -7.48 -1.47
N SER A 255 -31.33 -8.28 -2.23
CA SER A 255 -30.99 -9.66 -1.89
C SER A 255 -29.78 -9.77 -0.97
N ALA A 256 -28.96 -8.72 -0.89
CA ALA A 256 -27.85 -8.63 0.03
C ALA A 256 -28.31 -8.12 1.42
N PRO A 257 -27.53 -8.36 2.50
CA PRO A 257 -27.80 -7.76 3.80
C PRO A 257 -27.90 -6.23 3.70
N GLN A 258 -29.00 -5.68 4.20
CA GLN A 258 -29.31 -4.25 4.19
C GLN A 258 -28.69 -3.57 5.42
N VAL A 259 -27.37 -3.43 5.42
CA VAL A 259 -26.57 -2.99 6.57
C VAL A 259 -25.70 -1.77 6.28
N GLY A 260 -25.52 -1.38 5.02
CA GLY A 260 -24.56 -0.37 4.61
C GLY A 260 -24.88 1.02 5.13
N GLY A 261 -26.06 1.54 4.83
CA GLY A 261 -26.47 2.86 5.31
C GLY A 261 -26.56 2.92 6.84
N ALA A 262 -26.96 1.81 7.48
CA ALA A 262 -27.02 1.70 8.94
C ALA A 262 -25.63 1.75 9.57
N PHE A 263 -24.67 1.02 9.01
CA PHE A 263 -23.27 1.05 9.41
C PHE A 263 -22.66 2.44 9.30
N VAL A 264 -22.84 3.13 8.16
CA VAL A 264 -22.28 4.46 7.95
C VAL A 264 -22.83 5.46 8.96
N ARG A 265 -24.16 5.47 9.18
CA ARG A 265 -24.77 6.31 10.23
C ARG A 265 -24.18 5.99 11.61
N ARG A 266 -23.98 4.71 11.92
CA ARG A 266 -23.42 4.30 13.21
C ARG A 266 -21.99 4.80 13.40
N ALA A 267 -21.16 4.75 12.36
CA ALA A 267 -19.80 5.29 12.40
C ALA A 267 -19.79 6.80 12.71
N VAL A 268 -20.69 7.56 12.08
CA VAL A 268 -20.87 9.00 12.33
C VAL A 268 -21.38 9.27 13.75
N GLU A 269 -22.38 8.54 14.22
CA GLU A 269 -22.93 8.67 15.59
C GLU A 269 -21.89 8.42 16.69
N LEU A 270 -20.95 7.49 16.44
CA LEU A 270 -19.83 7.22 17.33
C LEU A 270 -18.74 8.30 17.28
N GLY A 271 -18.87 9.30 16.42
CA GLY A 271 -17.91 10.39 16.25
C GLY A 271 -16.65 10.00 15.46
N ILE A 272 -16.67 8.85 14.75
CA ILE A 272 -15.54 8.33 13.97
C ILE A 272 -16.03 8.13 12.52
N PRO A 273 -16.17 9.23 11.74
CA PRO A 273 -16.82 9.20 10.43
C PRO A 273 -15.90 8.70 9.30
N VAL A 274 -14.65 8.35 9.60
CA VAL A 274 -13.69 7.85 8.60
C VAL A 274 -13.85 6.34 8.46
N ILE A 275 -14.13 5.88 7.24
CA ILE A 275 -14.38 4.48 6.90
C ILE A 275 -13.38 4.06 5.81
N ALA A 276 -12.41 3.26 6.20
CA ALA A 276 -11.54 2.51 5.32
C ALA A 276 -12.27 1.26 4.81
N VAL A 277 -12.57 1.20 3.51
CA VAL A 277 -13.30 0.10 2.90
C VAL A 277 -12.47 -0.56 1.81
N HIS A 278 -12.39 -1.88 1.82
CA HIS A 278 -11.75 -2.64 0.75
C HIS A 278 -12.66 -2.73 -0.48
N LYS A 279 -12.25 -2.09 -1.58
CA LYS A 279 -13.05 -1.93 -2.81
C LYS A 279 -12.23 -2.00 -4.11
N GLY A 280 -11.08 -2.66 -4.08
CA GLY A 280 -10.26 -2.97 -5.25
C GLY A 280 -9.65 -4.35 -5.09
N LEU A 281 -8.91 -4.85 -6.08
CA LEU A 281 -8.31 -6.19 -6.07
C LEU A 281 -9.35 -7.26 -5.70
N SER A 282 -10.49 -7.19 -6.38
CA SER A 282 -11.75 -7.77 -5.90
C SER A 282 -11.79 -9.30 -5.95
N GLY A 283 -10.83 -9.93 -6.65
CA GLY A 283 -10.87 -11.38 -6.92
C GLY A 283 -12.12 -11.81 -7.70
N GLY A 284 -12.80 -10.87 -8.37
CA GLY A 284 -14.08 -11.08 -9.05
C GLY A 284 -15.31 -11.03 -8.13
N SER A 285 -15.16 -10.70 -6.85
CA SER A 285 -16.30 -10.52 -5.93
C SER A 285 -17.08 -9.25 -6.28
N PRO A 286 -18.40 -9.33 -6.51
CA PRO A 286 -19.21 -8.14 -6.80
C PRO A 286 -19.28 -7.20 -5.59
N TYR A 287 -19.20 -7.73 -4.36
CA TYR A 287 -19.24 -6.95 -3.14
C TYR A 287 -17.96 -6.13 -2.91
N ALA A 288 -16.83 -6.56 -3.47
CA ALA A 288 -15.57 -5.80 -3.46
C ALA A 288 -15.47 -4.81 -4.63
N ALA A 289 -16.43 -4.77 -5.56
CA ALA A 289 -16.47 -3.76 -6.60
C ALA A 289 -16.86 -2.39 -6.02
N PRO A 290 -16.27 -1.28 -6.52
CA PRO A 290 -16.50 0.06 -5.96
C PRO A 290 -17.82 0.71 -6.42
N LEU A 291 -18.72 -0.02 -7.08
CA LEU A 291 -19.92 0.56 -7.73
C LEU A 291 -20.82 1.32 -6.76
N ASP A 292 -20.87 0.87 -5.51
CA ASP A 292 -21.68 1.36 -4.40
C ASP A 292 -21.02 2.50 -3.61
N VAL A 293 -19.75 2.84 -3.89
CA VAL A 293 -19.00 3.86 -3.17
C VAL A 293 -19.57 5.26 -3.43
N GLY A 294 -19.78 5.62 -4.69
CA GLY A 294 -20.32 6.93 -5.08
C GLY A 294 -21.71 7.19 -4.50
N PRO A 295 -22.70 6.30 -4.68
CA PRO A 295 -24.01 6.44 -4.07
C PRO A 295 -23.96 6.56 -2.54
N ALA A 296 -23.18 5.71 -1.85
CA ALA A 296 -23.01 5.80 -0.41
C ALA A 296 -22.38 7.14 0.02
N ALA A 297 -21.39 7.64 -0.73
CA ALA A 297 -20.74 8.91 -0.47
C ALA A 297 -21.68 10.11 -0.64
N ARG A 298 -22.56 10.07 -1.67
CA ARG A 298 -23.60 11.08 -1.90
C ARG A 298 -24.61 11.10 -0.76
N ASP A 299 -25.04 9.93 -0.28
CA ASP A 299 -26.10 9.81 0.72
C ASP A 299 -25.57 10.07 2.15
N HIS A 300 -24.25 9.99 2.35
CA HIS A 300 -23.56 10.23 3.62
C HIS A 300 -22.42 11.26 3.50
N PRO A 301 -22.73 12.55 3.24
CA PRO A 301 -21.72 13.61 3.10
C PRO A 301 -20.95 13.92 4.40
N ASP A 302 -21.45 13.45 5.53
CA ASP A 302 -20.86 13.51 6.86
C ASP A 302 -19.81 12.41 7.13
N ALA A 303 -19.79 11.34 6.34
CA ALA A 303 -18.76 10.31 6.38
C ALA A 303 -17.59 10.61 5.44
N ARG A 304 -16.44 9.94 5.62
CA ARG A 304 -15.28 9.97 4.74
C ARG A 304 -14.91 8.55 4.34
N PHE A 305 -14.91 8.24 3.05
CA PHE A 305 -14.66 6.90 2.53
C PHE A 305 -13.23 6.81 2.00
N VAL A 306 -12.39 6.01 2.62
CA VAL A 306 -11.04 5.68 2.15
C VAL A 306 -11.11 4.35 1.42
N VAL A 307 -11.03 4.41 0.08
CA VAL A 307 -11.20 3.28 -0.82
C VAL A 307 -9.85 2.59 -0.97
N TYR A 308 -9.67 1.51 -0.23
CA TYR A 308 -8.42 0.75 -0.25
C TYR A 308 -8.24 0.12 -1.63
N HIS A 309 -7.05 0.31 -2.17
CA HIS A 309 -6.69 -0.04 -3.54
C HIS A 309 -7.43 0.76 -4.62
N SER A 310 -8.01 1.93 -4.31
CA SER A 310 -8.51 2.89 -5.32
C SER A 310 -9.51 2.34 -6.35
N GLY A 311 -10.22 1.24 -6.08
CA GLY A 311 -11.06 0.59 -7.09
C GLY A 311 -10.31 -0.27 -8.12
N TYR A 312 -8.98 -0.34 -8.01
CA TYR A 312 -8.07 -0.94 -8.98
C TYR A 312 -8.32 -2.43 -9.15
N GLU A 313 -8.05 -2.95 -10.35
CA GLU A 313 -8.09 -4.37 -10.67
C GLU A 313 -6.94 -4.70 -11.62
N THR A 314 -6.31 -5.85 -11.48
CA THR A 314 -5.10 -6.21 -12.26
C THR A 314 -5.40 -6.68 -13.69
N SER A 315 -6.61 -6.46 -14.20
CA SER A 315 -7.07 -7.00 -15.48
C SER A 315 -6.77 -6.04 -16.65
N GLY A 316 -5.66 -6.28 -17.34
CA GLY A 316 -5.29 -5.58 -18.57
C GLY A 316 -4.50 -4.29 -18.34
N ASP A 317 -4.30 -3.54 -19.42
CA ASP A 317 -3.62 -2.24 -19.40
C ASP A 317 -4.54 -1.17 -18.80
N GLU A 318 -4.01 -0.25 -17.99
CA GLU A 318 -4.83 0.73 -17.25
C GLU A 318 -5.47 1.78 -18.17
N GLY A 319 -4.66 2.36 -19.07
CA GLY A 319 -5.08 3.31 -20.10
C GLY A 319 -5.84 4.56 -19.61
N PRO A 320 -6.26 5.44 -20.55
CA PRO A 320 -7.06 6.62 -20.23
C PRO A 320 -8.50 6.26 -19.84
N TYR A 321 -9.15 7.15 -19.10
CA TYR A 321 -10.59 7.06 -18.84
C TYR A 321 -11.37 7.44 -20.10
N THR A 322 -12.25 6.55 -20.54
CA THR A 322 -13.23 6.77 -21.61
C THR A 322 -14.49 5.98 -21.25
N GLU A 323 -15.60 6.26 -21.92
CA GLU A 323 -16.83 5.48 -21.73
C GLU A 323 -16.61 3.98 -21.99
N ALA A 324 -15.77 3.63 -22.96
CA ALA A 324 -15.47 2.24 -23.29
C ALA A 324 -14.58 1.54 -22.24
N THR A 325 -13.88 2.30 -21.42
CA THR A 325 -12.95 1.79 -20.40
C THR A 325 -13.46 2.00 -18.97
N ARG A 326 -14.73 2.40 -18.80
CA ARG A 326 -15.34 2.75 -17.49
C ARG A 326 -15.21 1.66 -16.41
N ASP A 327 -15.12 0.40 -16.82
CA ASP A 327 -15.02 -0.76 -15.91
C ASP A 327 -13.59 -1.31 -15.74
N VAL A 328 -12.56 -0.61 -16.24
CA VAL A 328 -11.16 -1.05 -16.23
C VAL A 328 -10.37 -0.37 -15.10
N GLY A 329 -9.60 -1.13 -14.32
CA GLY A 329 -8.66 -0.56 -13.36
C GLY A 329 -9.33 0.41 -12.37
N VAL A 330 -8.69 1.57 -12.12
CA VAL A 330 -9.27 2.60 -11.23
C VAL A 330 -10.47 3.33 -11.85
N ASN A 331 -10.76 3.13 -13.15
CA ASN A 331 -11.94 3.71 -13.78
C ASN A 331 -13.22 3.24 -13.10
N ARG A 332 -13.24 2.03 -12.51
CA ARG A 332 -14.41 1.50 -11.80
C ARG A 332 -14.83 2.40 -10.64
N LEU A 333 -13.87 2.89 -9.85
CA LEU A 333 -14.15 3.84 -8.78
C LEU A 333 -14.58 5.19 -9.38
N ILE A 334 -13.83 5.70 -10.35
CA ILE A 334 -14.12 6.99 -11.00
C ILE A 334 -15.54 7.01 -11.57
N THR A 335 -15.96 5.93 -12.24
CA THR A 335 -17.30 5.73 -12.78
C THR A 335 -18.35 5.82 -11.68
N SER A 336 -18.18 5.09 -10.57
CA SER A 336 -19.10 5.16 -9.43
C SER A 336 -19.25 6.60 -8.90
N LEU A 337 -18.13 7.33 -8.81
CA LEU A 337 -18.14 8.73 -8.35
C LEU A 337 -18.84 9.66 -9.35
N LEU A 338 -18.53 9.55 -10.63
CA LEU A 338 -19.13 10.36 -11.69
C LEU A 338 -20.64 10.15 -11.79
N ASP A 339 -21.09 8.89 -11.78
CA ASP A 339 -22.51 8.53 -11.82
C ASP A 339 -23.28 9.06 -10.59
N ALA A 340 -22.60 9.17 -9.45
CA ALA A 340 -23.17 9.72 -8.21
C ALA A 340 -23.00 11.24 -8.07
N GLY A 341 -22.29 11.90 -8.99
CA GLY A 341 -22.03 13.35 -8.94
C GLY A 341 -20.98 13.76 -7.89
N ILE A 342 -20.11 12.85 -7.46
CA ILE A 342 -18.99 13.13 -6.54
C ILE A 342 -17.79 13.61 -7.36
N GLY A 343 -17.48 14.91 -7.24
CA GLY A 343 -16.34 15.52 -7.91
C GLY A 343 -15.08 15.63 -7.03
N PRO A 344 -14.02 16.28 -7.57
CA PRO A 344 -12.79 16.52 -6.83
C PRO A 344 -13.02 17.24 -5.50
N GLY A 345 -12.31 16.81 -4.44
CA GLY A 345 -12.48 17.35 -3.10
C GLY A 345 -13.72 16.87 -2.35
N GLY A 346 -14.44 15.86 -2.89
CA GLY A 346 -15.55 15.20 -2.22
C GLY A 346 -15.13 14.43 -0.97
N ASN A 347 -16.01 13.57 -0.47
CA ASN A 347 -15.79 12.76 0.73
C ASN A 347 -15.23 11.36 0.46
N VAL A 348 -14.68 11.11 -0.73
CA VAL A 348 -14.06 9.84 -1.12
C VAL A 348 -12.56 10.04 -1.37
N TYR A 349 -11.75 9.12 -0.85
CA TYR A 349 -10.29 9.13 -0.91
C TYR A 349 -9.80 7.85 -1.59
N ALA A 350 -8.95 8.00 -2.61
CA ALA A 350 -8.29 6.88 -3.28
C ALA A 350 -6.98 6.55 -2.56
N GLU A 351 -6.91 5.36 -1.97
CA GLU A 351 -5.72 4.86 -1.27
C GLU A 351 -4.85 4.05 -2.24
N LEU A 352 -3.54 4.35 -2.25
CA LEU A 352 -2.62 3.84 -3.26
C LEU A 352 -2.08 2.43 -2.99
N GLY A 353 -1.81 2.02 -1.77
CA GLY A 353 -1.48 0.66 -1.31
C GLY A 353 -0.92 -0.31 -2.36
N SER A 354 -1.57 -1.47 -2.44
CA SER A 354 -1.29 -2.48 -3.46
C SER A 354 -1.52 -1.99 -4.90
N THR A 355 -2.24 -0.88 -5.12
CA THR A 355 -2.40 -0.27 -6.45
C THR A 355 -1.07 0.28 -6.96
N TRP A 356 -0.40 1.13 -6.18
CA TRP A 356 0.92 1.66 -6.51
C TRP A 356 1.94 0.54 -6.65
N ARG A 357 1.92 -0.43 -5.73
CA ARG A 357 2.79 -1.60 -5.84
C ARG A 357 2.61 -2.35 -7.16
N SER A 358 1.37 -2.44 -7.65
CA SER A 358 1.04 -3.15 -8.89
C SER A 358 1.54 -2.42 -10.14
N VAL A 359 1.57 -1.09 -10.12
CA VAL A 359 1.86 -0.28 -11.32
C VAL A 359 3.25 0.37 -11.33
N MET A 360 3.98 0.43 -10.21
CA MET A 360 5.30 1.09 -10.18
C MET A 360 6.35 0.47 -11.12
N GLY A 361 6.17 -0.79 -11.55
CA GLY A 361 6.98 -1.46 -12.57
C GLY A 361 6.52 -1.22 -14.02
N ALA A 362 5.40 -0.54 -14.22
CA ALA A 362 4.76 -0.25 -15.50
C ALA A 362 4.50 1.27 -15.59
N PRO A 363 5.50 2.08 -15.98
CA PRO A 363 5.41 3.54 -15.88
C PRO A 363 4.22 4.17 -16.61
N GLU A 364 3.82 3.62 -17.76
CA GLU A 364 2.62 4.07 -18.50
C GLU A 364 1.34 3.91 -17.67
N ASP A 365 1.11 2.72 -17.12
CA ASP A 365 -0.06 2.42 -16.29
C ASP A 365 -0.04 3.26 -15.01
N ALA A 366 1.13 3.42 -14.38
CA ALA A 366 1.30 4.28 -13.21
C ALA A 366 0.90 5.74 -13.49
N ALA A 367 1.25 6.26 -14.67
CA ALA A 367 0.88 7.61 -15.06
C ALA A 367 -0.63 7.75 -15.30
N HIS A 368 -1.26 6.73 -15.90
CA HIS A 368 -2.71 6.70 -16.05
C HIS A 368 -3.43 6.57 -14.71
N VAL A 369 -3.02 5.67 -13.81
CA VAL A 369 -3.61 5.55 -12.46
C VAL A 369 -3.58 6.90 -11.74
N LEU A 370 -2.37 7.46 -11.55
CA LEU A 370 -2.22 8.69 -10.78
C LEU A 370 -2.89 9.88 -11.47
N GLY A 371 -2.72 10.01 -12.78
CA GLY A 371 -3.33 11.10 -13.56
C GLY A 371 -4.85 11.11 -13.46
N LYS A 372 -5.50 9.95 -13.64
CA LYS A 372 -6.96 9.83 -13.54
C LYS A 372 -7.46 10.11 -12.12
N LEU A 373 -6.83 9.53 -11.11
CA LEU A 373 -7.21 9.77 -9.72
C LEU A 373 -7.10 11.26 -9.36
N LEU A 374 -6.03 11.94 -9.80
CA LEU A 374 -5.85 13.37 -9.58
C LEU A 374 -6.89 14.23 -10.30
N VAL A 375 -7.26 13.88 -11.54
CA VAL A 375 -8.29 14.60 -12.30
C VAL A 375 -9.66 14.47 -11.63
N HIS A 376 -10.02 13.26 -11.19
CA HIS A 376 -11.40 12.97 -10.78
C HIS A 376 -11.65 13.11 -9.27
N LEU A 377 -10.65 12.89 -8.41
CA LEU A 377 -10.78 13.03 -6.96
C LEU A 377 -10.06 14.27 -6.43
N GLY A 378 -9.05 14.77 -7.13
CA GLY A 378 -8.23 15.90 -6.70
C GLY A 378 -7.03 15.49 -5.84
N GLU A 379 -6.01 16.34 -5.82
CA GLU A 379 -4.73 16.10 -5.11
C GLU A 379 -4.86 15.93 -3.59
N ASP A 380 -5.96 16.41 -3.04
CA ASP A 380 -6.29 16.38 -1.62
C ASP A 380 -6.98 15.07 -1.20
N ASN A 381 -7.36 14.22 -2.16
CA ASN A 381 -8.15 13.01 -1.96
C ASN A 381 -7.46 11.75 -2.52
N VAL A 382 -6.18 11.83 -2.86
CA VAL A 382 -5.33 10.66 -3.12
C VAL A 382 -4.40 10.51 -1.93
N VAL A 383 -4.39 9.34 -1.28
CA VAL A 383 -3.68 9.11 -0.02
C VAL A 383 -2.71 7.93 -0.12
N TRP A 384 -1.56 8.08 0.53
CA TRP A 384 -0.53 7.06 0.57
C TRP A 384 -0.88 5.93 1.53
N GLY A 385 -0.72 4.72 1.04
CA GLY A 385 -0.57 3.53 1.86
C GLY A 385 0.27 2.51 1.09
N THR A 386 0.73 1.48 1.77
CA THR A 386 1.70 0.54 1.18
C THR A 386 1.31 -0.91 1.31
N ASP A 387 0.35 -1.22 2.19
CA ASP A 387 -0.05 -2.57 2.54
C ASP A 387 1.12 -3.40 3.14
N SER A 388 2.12 -2.70 3.71
CA SER A 388 3.12 -3.32 4.57
C SER A 388 2.44 -3.94 5.79
N ILE A 389 2.90 -5.04 6.36
CA ILE A 389 4.18 -5.70 6.13
C ILE A 389 4.17 -6.74 5.00
N TRP A 390 3.06 -6.94 4.27
CA TRP A 390 2.96 -8.00 3.25
C TRP A 390 4.05 -7.93 2.19
N TYR A 391 4.54 -6.72 1.96
CA TYR A 391 5.58 -6.36 1.00
C TYR A 391 6.97 -6.08 1.60
N GLY A 392 7.12 -6.27 2.92
CA GLY A 392 8.28 -5.86 3.72
C GLY A 392 8.29 -4.35 3.94
N SER A 393 9.48 -3.77 4.16
CA SER A 393 9.66 -2.32 4.19
C SER A 393 9.11 -1.67 2.90
N PRO A 394 8.36 -0.55 3.05
CA PRO A 394 7.80 0.18 1.92
C PRO A 394 8.79 1.11 1.23
N GLN A 395 10.07 1.11 1.60
CA GLN A 395 11.02 2.09 1.08
C GLN A 395 11.09 2.13 -0.44
N ASP A 396 11.10 0.96 -1.08
CA ASP A 396 11.21 0.89 -2.53
C ASP A 396 10.01 1.55 -3.22
N GLN A 397 8.83 1.46 -2.60
CA GLN A 397 7.62 2.13 -3.05
C GLN A 397 7.75 3.66 -2.90
N ILE A 398 8.26 4.13 -1.74
CA ILE A 398 8.47 5.56 -1.46
C ILE A 398 9.47 6.16 -2.45
N GLN A 399 10.63 5.52 -2.64
CA GLN A 399 11.68 5.98 -3.55
C GLN A 399 11.21 6.00 -5.00
N ALA A 400 10.50 4.96 -5.44
CA ALA A 400 9.91 4.94 -6.76
C ALA A 400 8.93 6.11 -6.94
N PHE A 401 8.05 6.37 -5.97
CA PHE A 401 7.06 7.46 -6.06
C PHE A 401 7.71 8.84 -6.08
N ARG A 402 8.75 9.07 -5.26
CA ARG A 402 9.53 10.31 -5.25
C ARG A 402 10.14 10.62 -6.61
N ALA A 403 10.73 9.64 -7.26
CA ALA A 403 11.33 9.83 -8.59
C ALA A 403 10.31 9.85 -9.73
N PHE A 404 9.09 9.35 -9.53
CA PHE A 404 8.11 9.18 -10.60
C PHE A 404 7.56 10.51 -11.12
N GLN A 405 7.36 10.60 -12.44
CA GLN A 405 6.75 11.74 -13.13
C GLN A 405 5.79 11.29 -14.22
N ILE A 406 4.75 12.09 -14.44
CA ILE A 406 3.85 11.98 -15.61
C ILE A 406 4.43 12.87 -16.71
N SER A 407 4.60 12.32 -17.91
CA SER A 407 5.18 13.07 -19.03
C SER A 407 4.30 14.25 -19.46
N GLU A 408 4.92 15.28 -20.03
CA GLU A 408 4.19 16.41 -20.65
C GLU A 408 3.19 15.92 -21.71
N GLU A 409 3.51 14.86 -22.46
CA GLU A 409 2.61 14.28 -23.47
C GLU A 409 1.28 13.79 -22.86
N LEU A 410 1.30 13.08 -21.72
CA LEU A 410 0.05 12.65 -21.08
C LEU A 410 -0.64 13.79 -20.34
N GLN A 411 0.11 14.78 -19.83
CA GLN A 411 -0.47 15.99 -19.26
C GLN A 411 -1.27 16.75 -20.32
N GLU A 412 -0.70 16.96 -21.51
CA GLU A 412 -1.36 17.64 -22.63
C GLU A 412 -2.55 16.86 -23.18
N ARG A 413 -2.40 15.54 -23.39
CA ARG A 413 -3.43 14.72 -24.03
C ARG A 413 -4.62 14.41 -23.13
N HIS A 414 -4.39 14.22 -21.84
CA HIS A 414 -5.41 13.74 -20.91
C HIS A 414 -5.74 14.74 -19.80
N GLY A 415 -5.07 15.88 -19.75
CA GLY A 415 -5.25 16.86 -18.69
C GLY A 415 -4.72 16.39 -17.33
N TYR A 416 -3.83 15.39 -17.33
CA TYR A 416 -3.25 14.87 -16.08
C TYR A 416 -2.39 15.95 -15.41
N PRO A 417 -2.53 16.18 -14.10
CA PRO A 417 -1.67 17.12 -13.40
C PRO A 417 -0.23 16.61 -13.27
N ALA A 418 0.77 17.48 -13.43
CA ALA A 418 2.17 17.16 -13.13
C ALA A 418 2.37 16.72 -11.67
N LEU A 419 3.37 15.92 -11.32
CA LEU A 419 3.61 15.57 -9.91
C LEU A 419 4.61 16.54 -9.27
N THR A 420 4.14 17.74 -8.94
CA THR A 420 4.95 18.77 -8.25
C THR A 420 5.33 18.30 -6.82
N PRO A 421 6.39 18.88 -6.21
CA PRO A 421 6.75 18.57 -4.82
C PRO A 421 5.59 18.72 -3.83
N GLU A 422 4.77 19.76 -3.97
CA GLU A 422 3.63 20.02 -3.10
C GLU A 422 2.56 18.94 -3.25
N ARG A 423 2.28 18.51 -4.50
CA ARG A 423 1.32 17.45 -4.80
C ARG A 423 1.79 16.10 -4.29
N LYS A 424 3.08 15.79 -4.44
CA LYS A 424 3.68 14.58 -3.86
C LYS A 424 3.59 14.60 -2.33
N ALA A 425 3.89 15.73 -1.68
CA ALA A 425 3.77 15.86 -0.23
C ALA A 425 2.31 15.70 0.27
N LYS A 426 1.32 16.18 -0.50
CA LYS A 426 -0.10 15.91 -0.23
C LYS A 426 -0.41 14.42 -0.26
N ILE A 427 -0.06 13.75 -1.36
CA ILE A 427 -0.31 12.31 -1.54
C ILE A 427 0.40 11.49 -0.45
N LEU A 428 1.69 11.76 -0.23
CA LEU A 428 2.54 11.03 0.71
C LEU A 428 2.10 11.18 2.16
N GLY A 429 1.46 12.28 2.56
CA GLY A 429 0.93 12.32 3.92
C GLY A 429 0.12 13.55 4.34
N LEU A 430 0.24 14.72 3.71
CA LEU A 430 -0.50 15.90 4.19
C LEU A 430 -2.02 15.75 4.01
N SER A 431 -2.47 15.06 2.95
CA SER A 431 -3.88 14.72 2.77
C SER A 431 -4.38 13.79 3.87
N SER A 432 -3.60 12.78 4.24
CA SER A 432 -3.91 11.85 5.35
C SER A 432 -3.91 12.57 6.70
N ALA A 433 -2.95 13.46 6.98
CA ALA A 433 -2.91 14.23 8.22
C ALA A 433 -4.19 15.06 8.41
N ARG A 434 -4.66 15.72 7.35
CA ARG A 434 -5.95 16.44 7.36
C ARG A 434 -7.13 15.49 7.52
N LEU A 435 -7.16 14.37 6.79
CA LEU A 435 -8.24 13.38 6.84
C LEU A 435 -8.43 12.81 8.25
N TYR A 436 -7.34 12.45 8.93
CA TYR A 436 -7.37 11.88 10.28
C TYR A 436 -7.39 12.93 11.40
N GLY A 437 -7.29 14.23 11.06
CA GLY A 437 -7.31 15.32 12.03
C GLY A 437 -6.13 15.29 12.99
N VAL A 438 -4.95 14.91 12.50
CA VAL A 438 -3.72 14.77 13.30
C VAL A 438 -2.65 15.75 12.82
N ASP A 439 -1.86 16.25 13.76
CA ASP A 439 -0.70 17.07 13.43
C ASP A 439 0.41 16.19 12.85
N PRO A 440 1.08 16.62 11.77
CA PRO A 440 2.26 15.95 11.24
C PRO A 440 3.31 15.75 12.33
N VAL A 441 3.58 14.50 12.70
CA VAL A 441 4.66 14.18 13.63
C VAL A 441 5.99 14.29 12.89
N ARG A 442 6.55 15.50 12.87
CA ARG A 442 7.93 15.75 12.45
C ARG A 442 8.85 15.41 13.61
N GLN A 443 9.23 14.14 13.61
CA GLN A 443 10.13 13.39 14.48
C GLN A 443 11.04 14.22 15.44
N CYS A 444 10.96 13.99 16.77
CA CYS A 444 11.94 14.49 17.76
C CYS A 444 13.15 13.56 17.97
N CYS A 445 13.05 12.29 17.55
CA CYS A 445 14.08 11.25 17.73
C CYS A 445 14.46 10.56 16.42
N ALA A 446 14.26 11.20 15.27
CA ALA A 446 14.61 10.55 14.03
C ALA A 446 16.05 10.82 13.60
N PRO A 447 16.71 9.79 13.06
CA PRO A 447 17.92 10.00 12.31
C PRO A 447 17.59 10.92 11.11
N THR A 448 18.51 11.82 10.79
CA THR A 448 18.52 12.56 9.52
C THR A 448 18.39 11.59 8.34
N PRO A 449 17.97 12.03 7.14
CA PRO A 449 17.96 11.16 5.95
C PRO A 449 19.26 10.36 5.77
N ALA A 450 20.42 11.01 5.94
CA ALA A 450 21.72 10.36 5.87
C ALA A 450 21.95 9.30 6.97
N GLU A 451 21.54 9.58 8.21
CA GLU A 451 21.65 8.60 9.31
C GLU A 451 20.68 7.44 9.13
N ARG A 452 19.48 7.66 8.57
CA ARG A 452 18.53 6.61 8.21
C ARG A 452 19.12 5.70 7.13
N ASP A 453 19.72 6.26 6.10
CA ASP A 453 20.41 5.51 5.05
C ASP A 453 21.53 4.64 5.63
N ALA A 454 22.35 5.21 6.52
CA ALA A 454 23.42 4.49 7.19
C ALA A 454 22.91 3.34 8.08
N LEU A 455 21.85 3.59 8.87
CA LEU A 455 21.21 2.56 9.71
C LEU A 455 20.68 1.41 8.85
N ARG A 456 20.00 1.73 7.75
CA ARG A 456 19.45 0.72 6.83
C ARG A 456 20.51 -0.11 6.14
N ALA A 457 21.61 0.52 5.73
CA ALA A 457 22.75 -0.19 5.16
C ALA A 457 23.43 -1.12 6.18
N ALA A 458 23.41 -0.76 7.46
CA ALA A 458 23.97 -1.55 8.57
C ALA A 458 23.08 -2.71 9.02
N LEU A 459 21.75 -2.58 8.88
CA LEU A 459 20.81 -3.63 9.29
C LEU A 459 20.97 -4.90 8.44
N PRO A 460 21.12 -6.09 9.06
CA PRO A 460 21.16 -7.35 8.34
C PRO A 460 19.82 -7.61 7.67
N GLY A 461 19.81 -8.27 6.50
CA GLY A 461 18.58 -8.51 5.75
C GLY A 461 18.79 -8.44 4.24
N THR A 462 17.75 -8.84 3.51
CA THR A 462 17.69 -8.84 2.06
C THR A 462 16.64 -7.83 1.59
N ALA A 463 16.83 -7.21 0.43
CA ALA A 463 15.79 -6.46 -0.27
C ALA A 463 14.79 -7.42 -0.96
N ALA A 464 14.63 -8.63 -0.43
CA ALA A 464 13.80 -9.64 -1.03
C ALA A 464 12.34 -9.16 -1.07
N VAL A 465 11.69 -9.45 -2.18
CA VAL A 465 10.24 -9.33 -2.29
C VAL A 465 9.59 -10.26 -1.28
N ARG A 466 9.02 -9.67 -0.22
CA ARG A 466 8.04 -10.28 0.67
C ARG A 466 6.67 -10.18 -0.03
N GLY A 467 5.92 -11.27 -0.11
CA GLY A 467 4.70 -11.40 -0.91
C GLY A 467 4.80 -12.43 -2.05
N PHE A 468 3.66 -12.98 -2.46
CA PHE A 468 3.58 -14.11 -3.39
C PHE A 468 3.98 -13.70 -4.81
N ARG A 469 4.79 -14.52 -5.47
CA ARG A 469 5.32 -14.20 -6.82
C ARG A 469 4.60 -14.88 -7.98
N THR A 470 3.65 -15.79 -7.68
CA THR A 470 2.92 -16.55 -8.70
C THR A 470 1.47 -16.73 -8.30
N ALA A 471 0.60 -16.77 -9.31
CA ALA A 471 -0.81 -17.12 -9.16
C ALA A 471 -1.02 -18.47 -8.44
N ALA A 472 -0.17 -19.46 -8.73
CA ALA A 472 -0.26 -20.78 -8.08
C ALA A 472 -0.01 -20.70 -6.57
N ALA A 473 0.94 -19.87 -6.13
CA ALA A 473 1.23 -19.69 -4.71
C ALA A 473 0.09 -18.95 -3.99
N VAL A 474 -0.50 -17.92 -4.63
CA VAL A 474 -1.67 -17.22 -4.09
C VAL A 474 -2.86 -18.16 -3.96
N ARG A 475 -3.23 -18.90 -5.02
CA ARG A 475 -4.35 -19.87 -4.93
C ARG A 475 -4.15 -20.90 -3.83
N ALA A 476 -2.92 -21.40 -3.67
CA ALA A 476 -2.60 -22.34 -2.61
C ALA A 476 -2.74 -21.73 -1.21
N TYR A 477 -2.44 -20.44 -1.06
CA TYR A 477 -2.66 -19.68 0.17
C TYR A 477 -4.15 -19.44 0.43
N GLN A 478 -4.89 -18.90 -0.53
CA GLN A 478 -6.32 -18.57 -0.41
C GLN A 478 -7.17 -19.79 -0.03
N LEU A 479 -6.91 -20.95 -0.64
CA LEU A 479 -7.57 -22.22 -0.29
C LEU A 479 -7.34 -22.68 1.17
N ARG A 480 -6.33 -22.13 1.84
CA ARG A 480 -5.91 -22.55 3.19
C ARG A 480 -6.10 -21.49 4.26
N SER A 481 -6.15 -20.21 3.89
CA SER A 481 -6.14 -19.08 4.82
C SER A 481 -7.53 -18.65 5.27
N GLY A 482 -8.57 -18.98 4.49
CA GLY A 482 -9.95 -18.54 4.77
C GLY A 482 -10.15 -17.02 4.67
N TRP A 483 -9.24 -16.32 3.98
CA TRP A 483 -9.32 -14.87 3.76
C TRP A 483 -10.48 -14.45 2.86
N PHE A 484 -10.91 -15.34 1.96
CA PHE A 484 -11.86 -15.09 0.88
C PHE A 484 -12.92 -16.18 0.80
#